data_AF-A0A2N0Q6E5-F1
#
_entry.id   AF-A0A2N0Q6E5-F1
#
_cell.length_a   1.000
_cell.length_b   1.000
_cell.length_c   1.000
_cell.angle_alpha   90.00
_cell.angle_beta   90.00
_cell.angle_gamma   90.00
#
_symmetry.space_group_name_H-M   'P 1'
#
loop_
_entity.id
_entity.type
_entity.pdbx_description
1 polymer ?
#
loop_
_entity_poly.entity_id
_entity_poly.type
_entity_poly.pdbx_seq_one_letter_code
_entity_poly.pdbx_strand_id
1 'polypeptide(L)'
;MQHNLVREFGYSDEAVQLLRRAPQLYQDDPAFRTTQVYVRNNIASRGNLKEGMLAPDCPLVPLMNDKTIIQLRSLYRPERPFVLLAGSYTCPLYRYISHVLNDIYSLYKNDVDFYMIQIREAHASDVWPIGNIVEVKEHRTLEERLTAARTMVEATQLEIPVLADTMDNTFLNLYSPWPFRFFNNSTTVIHAEI
;
A
#
# COMPACT_ATOMS: atom_id res chain seq x y z
N MET A 1 13.76 -9.44 -7.24
CA MET A 1 12.72 -10.30 -7.83
C MET A 1 12.83 -10.37 -9.36
N GLN A 2 12.75 -9.27 -10.12
CA GLN A 2 12.92 -9.32 -11.59
C GLN A 2 14.29 -9.84 -12.03
N HIS A 3 15.37 -9.33 -11.43
CA HIS A 3 16.74 -9.80 -11.71
C HIS A 3 16.89 -11.29 -11.41
N ASN A 4 16.34 -11.75 -10.28
CA ASN A 4 16.36 -13.18 -9.92
C ASN A 4 15.55 -14.02 -10.92
N LEU A 5 14.38 -13.52 -11.35
CA LEU A 5 13.54 -14.18 -12.33
C LEU A 5 14.23 -14.26 -13.69
N VAL A 6 14.84 -13.19 -14.21
CA VAL A 6 15.53 -13.27 -15.52
C VAL A 6 16.73 -14.22 -15.45
N ARG A 7 17.45 -14.25 -14.33
CA ARG A 7 18.57 -15.18 -14.11
C ARG A 7 18.12 -16.63 -14.00
N GLU A 8 16.96 -16.91 -13.40
CA GLU A 8 16.36 -18.25 -13.33
C GLU A 8 16.09 -18.83 -14.73
N PHE A 9 15.80 -17.97 -15.70
CA PHE A 9 15.63 -18.33 -17.10
C PHE A 9 16.92 -18.18 -17.94
N GLY A 10 18.07 -17.98 -17.31
CA GLY A 10 19.39 -17.90 -17.97
C GLY A 10 19.70 -16.57 -18.65
N TYR A 11 18.90 -15.53 -18.42
CA TYR A 11 19.12 -14.19 -18.97
C TYR A 11 19.95 -13.31 -18.04
N SER A 12 20.69 -12.37 -18.63
CA SER A 12 21.48 -11.39 -17.91
C SER A 12 20.61 -10.24 -17.37
N ASP A 13 21.17 -9.42 -16.48
CA ASP A 13 20.44 -8.33 -15.83
C ASP A 13 19.96 -7.25 -16.82
N GLU A 14 20.61 -7.15 -17.99
CA GLU A 14 20.18 -6.28 -19.10
C GLU A 14 18.77 -6.62 -19.59
N ALA A 15 18.33 -7.88 -19.45
CA ALA A 15 16.97 -8.29 -19.80
C ALA A 15 15.91 -7.58 -18.96
N VAL A 16 16.22 -7.20 -17.71
CA VAL A 16 15.32 -6.39 -16.87
C VAL A 16 15.13 -5.00 -17.47
N GLN A 17 16.18 -4.40 -18.02
CA GLN A 17 16.11 -3.09 -18.67
C GLN A 17 15.30 -3.15 -19.97
N LEU A 18 15.45 -4.22 -20.75
CA LEU A 18 14.63 -4.48 -21.93
C LEU A 18 13.15 -4.66 -21.58
N LEU A 19 12.84 -5.42 -20.53
CA LEU A 19 11.45 -5.61 -20.06
C LEU A 19 10.80 -4.31 -19.57
N ARG A 20 11.58 -3.42 -18.94
CA ARG A 20 11.12 -2.09 -18.49
C ARG A 20 10.88 -1.14 -19.65
N ARG A 21 11.70 -1.24 -20.71
CA ARG A 21 11.58 -0.42 -21.94
C ARG A 21 10.62 -1.02 -22.96
N ALA A 22 10.16 -2.25 -22.80
CA ALA A 22 9.30 -2.93 -23.76
C ALA A 22 8.05 -2.12 -24.16
N PRO A 23 7.35 -1.41 -23.24
CA PRO A 23 6.24 -0.54 -23.64
C PRO A 23 6.65 0.65 -24.53
N GLN A 24 7.89 1.11 -24.44
CA GLN A 24 8.45 2.23 -25.22
C GLN A 24 8.99 1.74 -26.57
N LEU A 25 9.55 0.53 -26.60
CA LEU A 25 10.16 -0.09 -27.78
C LEU A 25 9.14 -0.77 -28.70
N TYR A 26 8.06 -1.31 -28.13
CA TYR A 26 7.02 -2.07 -28.84
C TYR A 26 5.67 -1.35 -28.74
N GLN A 27 5.63 -0.11 -29.18
CA GLN A 27 4.43 0.75 -29.07
C GLN A 27 3.24 0.19 -29.85
N ASP A 28 3.49 -0.57 -30.92
CA ASP A 28 2.44 -1.11 -31.80
C ASP A 28 1.93 -2.49 -31.36
N ASP A 29 2.55 -3.11 -30.35
CA ASP A 29 2.12 -4.40 -29.83
C ASP A 29 1.02 -4.18 -28.77
N PRO A 30 -0.22 -4.66 -29.03
CA PRO A 30 -1.34 -4.47 -28.11
C PRO A 30 -1.06 -5.06 -26.73
N ALA A 31 -0.30 -6.16 -26.61
CA ALA A 31 0.03 -6.77 -25.33
C ALA A 31 0.95 -5.87 -24.50
N PHE A 32 1.92 -5.19 -25.11
CA PHE A 32 2.80 -4.23 -24.41
C PHE A 32 2.14 -2.87 -24.16
N ARG A 33 1.15 -2.48 -24.98
CA ARG A 33 0.30 -1.28 -24.76
C ARG A 33 -0.71 -1.45 -23.63
N THR A 34 -1.36 -2.61 -23.56
CA THR A 34 -2.51 -2.88 -22.67
C THR A 34 -2.11 -3.55 -21.36
N THR A 35 -0.99 -4.27 -21.33
CA THR A 35 -0.46 -4.80 -20.07
C THR A 35 0.15 -3.64 -19.29
N GLN A 36 -0.65 -3.02 -18.43
CA GLN A 36 -0.11 -2.08 -17.45
C GLN A 36 1.05 -2.75 -16.70
N VAL A 37 2.15 -2.03 -16.53
CA VAL A 37 3.34 -2.50 -15.77
C VAL A 37 2.94 -3.01 -14.36
N TYR A 38 1.82 -2.50 -13.83
CA TYR A 38 1.14 -2.92 -12.60
C TYR A 38 0.73 -4.40 -12.54
N VAL A 39 0.54 -5.09 -13.66
CA VAL A 39 0.05 -6.49 -13.70
C VAL A 39 1.16 -7.50 -13.33
N ARG A 40 2.44 -7.14 -13.50
CA ARG A 40 3.55 -8.12 -13.38
C ARG A 40 3.99 -8.42 -11.94
N ASN A 41 3.53 -7.67 -10.94
CA ASN A 41 3.78 -7.96 -9.52
C ASN A 41 2.60 -7.55 -8.64
N ASN A 42 1.37 -7.74 -9.13
CA ASN A 42 0.18 -7.43 -8.36
C ASN A 42 0.06 -8.42 -7.19
N ILE A 43 0.53 -8.02 -6.01
CA ILE A 43 0.41 -8.83 -4.79
C ILE A 43 -0.99 -8.74 -4.17
N ALA A 44 -1.88 -7.90 -4.70
CA ALA A 44 -3.27 -7.79 -4.24
C ALA A 44 -4.06 -9.09 -4.44
N SER A 45 -3.73 -9.86 -5.48
CA SER A 45 -4.41 -11.12 -5.81
C SER A 45 -3.97 -12.31 -4.94
N ARG A 46 -3.02 -12.10 -4.01
CA ARG A 46 -2.56 -13.15 -3.09
C ARG A 46 -3.46 -13.29 -1.86
N GLY A 47 -4.32 -12.32 -1.60
CA GLY A 47 -5.22 -12.29 -0.46
C GLY A 47 -6.41 -13.21 -0.64
N ASN A 48 -6.78 -13.91 0.43
CA ASN A 48 -8.01 -14.73 0.49
C ASN A 48 -9.08 -14.10 1.37
N LEU A 49 -8.88 -12.85 1.80
CA LEU A 49 -9.79 -12.14 2.67
C LEU A 49 -11.04 -11.72 1.88
N LYS A 50 -12.21 -12.16 2.35
CA LYS A 50 -13.49 -11.95 1.68
C LYS A 50 -14.46 -11.22 2.58
N GLU A 51 -15.47 -10.63 1.95
CA GLU A 51 -16.59 -10.07 2.69
C GLU A 51 -17.22 -11.11 3.61
N GLY A 52 -17.60 -10.71 4.83
CA GLY A 52 -18.17 -11.64 5.81
C GLY A 52 -17.13 -12.42 6.63
N MET A 53 -15.84 -12.37 6.29
CA MET A 53 -14.78 -12.94 7.13
C MET A 53 -14.41 -12.03 8.28
N LEU A 54 -14.03 -12.61 9.42
CA LEU A 54 -13.48 -11.84 10.54
C LEU A 54 -12.21 -11.09 10.10
N ALA A 55 -12.13 -9.81 10.47
CA ALA A 55 -10.96 -8.98 10.21
C ALA A 55 -9.74 -9.56 10.95
N PRO A 56 -8.67 -9.99 10.24
CA PRO A 56 -7.48 -10.54 10.89
C PRO A 56 -6.83 -9.52 11.81
N ASP A 57 -6.43 -9.96 12.99
CA ASP A 57 -5.66 -9.09 13.89
C ASP A 57 -4.17 -9.13 13.54
N CYS A 58 -3.50 -7.99 13.68
CA CYS A 58 -2.08 -7.87 13.39
C CYS A 58 -1.43 -6.69 14.12
N PRO A 59 -0.11 -6.76 14.37
CA PRO A 59 0.63 -5.66 14.98
C PRO A 59 0.77 -4.47 14.01
N LEU A 60 0.65 -3.26 14.54
CA LEU A 60 0.82 -1.99 13.84
C LEU A 60 1.63 -1.02 14.72
N VAL A 61 2.35 -0.09 14.09
CA VAL A 61 3.20 0.90 14.75
C VAL A 61 2.60 2.29 14.56
N PRO A 62 2.15 2.98 15.62
CA PRO A 62 1.64 4.34 15.50
C PRO A 62 2.74 5.35 15.12
N LEU A 63 2.47 6.25 14.16
CA LEU A 63 3.44 7.29 13.79
C LEU A 63 3.73 8.25 14.95
N MET A 64 2.75 8.54 15.80
CA MET A 64 2.92 9.47 16.92
C MET A 64 3.72 8.86 18.09
N ASN A 65 3.83 7.53 18.15
CA ASN A 65 4.56 6.82 19.20
C ASN A 65 5.17 5.53 18.63
N ASP A 66 6.24 5.71 17.86
CA ASP A 66 6.96 4.65 17.14
C ASP A 66 7.66 3.62 18.02
N LYS A 67 7.66 3.84 19.34
CA LYS A 67 8.17 2.89 20.35
C LYS A 67 7.13 1.87 20.79
N THR A 68 5.89 2.00 20.33
CA THR A 68 4.79 1.11 20.70
C THR A 68 4.30 0.29 19.52
N ILE A 69 3.94 -0.95 19.80
CA ILE A 69 3.21 -1.81 18.88
C ILE A 69 1.82 -2.01 19.47
N ILE A 70 0.80 -1.74 18.66
CA ILE A 70 -0.60 -1.99 19.01
C ILE A 70 -1.15 -3.11 18.13
N GLN A 71 -2.15 -3.84 18.64
CA GLN A 71 -2.88 -4.78 17.81
C GLN A 71 -3.98 -4.04 17.07
N LEU A 72 -4.20 -4.35 15.80
CA LEU A 72 -5.30 -3.77 15.03
C LEU A 72 -6.64 -3.92 15.79
N ARG A 73 -6.85 -5.06 16.45
CA ARG A 73 -8.07 -5.30 17.22
C ARG A 73 -8.33 -4.30 18.33
N SER A 74 -7.29 -3.69 18.91
CA SER A 74 -7.46 -2.74 20.01
C SER A 74 -8.00 -1.38 19.55
N LEU A 75 -8.04 -1.15 18.24
CA LEU A 75 -8.62 0.06 17.65
C LEU A 75 -10.14 -0.08 17.42
N TYR A 76 -10.67 -1.30 17.36
CA TYR A 76 -12.09 -1.52 17.12
C TYR A 76 -12.93 -1.13 18.34
N ARG A 77 -14.05 -0.45 18.06
CA ARG A 77 -15.10 -0.12 19.03
C ARG A 77 -16.42 -0.72 18.52
N PRO A 78 -17.08 -1.62 19.28
CA PRO A 78 -18.23 -2.38 18.76
C PRO A 78 -19.35 -1.53 18.14
N GLU A 79 -19.61 -0.35 18.69
CA GLU A 79 -20.71 0.54 18.27
C GLU A 79 -20.30 1.58 17.21
N ARG A 80 -19.04 1.57 16.77
CA ARG A 80 -18.54 2.54 15.78
C ARG A 80 -18.11 1.82 14.51
N PRO A 81 -18.64 2.22 13.34
CA PRO A 81 -18.07 1.82 12.07
C PRO A 81 -16.59 2.19 12.02
N PHE A 82 -15.82 1.35 11.35
CA PHE A 82 -14.38 1.46 11.27
C PHE A 82 -13.96 1.33 9.81
N VAL A 83 -13.07 2.23 9.36
CA VAL A 83 -12.53 2.24 8.00
C VAL A 83 -11.02 2.15 8.08
N LEU A 84 -10.48 1.12 7.42
CA LEU A 84 -9.07 0.98 7.15
C LEU A 84 -8.80 1.39 5.73
N LEU A 85 -7.83 2.26 5.55
CA LEU A 85 -7.18 2.49 4.27
C LEU A 85 -5.77 1.97 4.38
N ALA A 86 -5.20 1.46 3.29
CA ALA A 86 -3.83 1.00 3.30
C ALA A 86 -3.18 1.24 1.95
N GLY A 87 -1.96 1.76 1.97
CA GLY A 87 -1.19 2.11 0.78
C GLY A 87 0.21 2.57 1.14
N SER A 88 0.92 3.13 0.16
CA SER A 88 2.28 3.59 0.36
C SER A 88 2.53 4.97 -0.24
N TYR A 89 3.58 5.66 0.20
CA TYR A 89 3.87 7.03 -0.26
C TYR A 89 4.14 7.08 -1.77
N THR A 90 4.79 6.06 -2.32
CA THR A 90 5.05 5.95 -3.75
C THR A 90 3.80 5.62 -4.57
N CYS A 91 2.66 5.26 -3.97
CA CYS A 91 1.42 5.06 -4.71
C CYS A 91 0.82 6.41 -5.18
N PRO A 92 0.70 6.68 -6.49
CA PRO A 92 0.18 7.97 -6.96
C PRO A 92 -1.28 8.16 -6.59
N LEU A 93 -2.10 7.11 -6.66
CA LEU A 93 -3.52 7.18 -6.30
C LEU A 93 -3.68 7.70 -4.89
N TYR A 94 -2.97 7.10 -3.93
CA TYR A 94 -3.04 7.50 -2.54
C TYR A 94 -2.69 8.99 -2.36
N ARG A 95 -1.56 9.44 -2.92
CA ARG A 95 -1.18 10.87 -2.83
C ARG A 95 -2.20 11.80 -3.48
N TYR A 96 -2.72 11.44 -4.66
CA TYR A 96 -3.61 12.32 -5.40
C TYR A 96 -5.00 12.44 -4.76
N ILE A 97 -5.49 11.41 -4.07
CA ILE A 97 -6.81 11.45 -3.43
C ILE A 97 -6.77 11.90 -1.97
N SER A 98 -5.60 12.26 -1.40
CA SER A 98 -5.48 12.62 0.02
C SER A 98 -6.42 13.75 0.46
N HIS A 99 -6.65 14.73 -0.41
CA HIS A 99 -7.60 15.82 -0.16
C HIS A 99 -9.04 15.30 -0.08
N VAL A 100 -9.44 14.38 -0.97
CA VAL A 100 -10.75 13.71 -0.91
C VAL A 100 -10.87 12.87 0.37
N LEU A 101 -9.79 12.18 0.77
CA LEU A 101 -9.77 11.43 2.02
C LEU A 101 -9.94 12.35 3.24
N ASN A 102 -9.36 13.55 3.22
CA ASN A 102 -9.57 14.56 4.26
C ASN A 102 -11.02 15.07 4.27
N ASP A 103 -11.63 15.32 3.11
CA ASP A 103 -13.04 15.72 3.03
C ASP A 103 -13.95 14.66 3.66
N ILE A 104 -13.74 13.39 3.32
CA ILE A 104 -14.47 12.24 3.89
C ILE A 104 -14.23 12.16 5.41
N TYR A 105 -12.97 12.27 5.85
CA TYR A 105 -12.63 12.22 7.27
C TYR A 105 -13.29 13.36 8.04
N SER A 106 -13.25 14.58 7.51
CA SER A 106 -13.87 15.75 8.14
C SER A 106 -15.37 15.57 8.32
N LEU A 107 -16.05 15.00 7.32
CA LEU A 107 -17.49 14.72 7.37
C LEU A 107 -17.87 13.64 8.39
N TYR A 108 -17.05 12.59 8.54
CA TYR A 108 -17.47 11.36 9.24
C TYR A 108 -16.68 11.02 10.51
N LYS A 109 -15.58 11.72 10.85
CA LYS A 109 -14.72 11.37 12.00
C LYS A 109 -15.43 11.30 13.37
N ASN A 110 -16.55 11.98 13.51
CA ASN A 110 -17.35 11.94 14.73
C ASN A 110 -18.16 10.64 14.86
N ASP A 111 -18.48 9.97 13.76
CA ASP A 111 -19.35 8.78 13.70
C ASP A 111 -18.59 7.51 13.31
N VAL A 112 -17.48 7.65 12.57
CA VAL A 112 -16.68 6.57 12.02
C VAL A 112 -15.21 6.75 12.42
N ASP A 113 -14.58 5.66 12.84
CA ASP A 113 -13.15 5.64 13.12
C ASP A 113 -12.37 5.34 11.84
N PHE A 114 -11.39 6.18 11.49
CA PHE A 114 -10.55 6.02 10.30
C PHE A 114 -9.10 5.80 10.68
N TYR A 115 -8.45 4.85 10.02
CA TYR A 115 -7.01 4.68 10.10
C TYR A 115 -6.43 4.39 8.71
N MET A 116 -5.29 5.00 8.45
CA MET A 116 -4.48 4.70 7.29
C MET A 116 -3.27 3.85 7.70
N ILE A 117 -3.04 2.77 6.99
CA ILE A 117 -1.92 1.86 7.20
C ILE A 117 -0.88 2.06 6.10
N GLN A 118 0.26 2.64 6.46
CA GLN A 118 1.44 2.68 5.61
C GLN A 118 2.02 1.25 5.49
N ILE A 119 1.96 0.70 4.28
CA ILE A 119 2.60 -0.57 3.90
C ILE A 119 3.94 -0.31 3.19
N ARG A 120 4.61 -1.39 2.76
CA ARG A 120 5.80 -1.29 1.90
C ARG A 120 5.51 -0.57 0.59
N GLU A 121 6.54 0.01 0.01
CA GLU A 121 6.40 0.87 -1.17
C GLU A 121 5.94 0.12 -2.42
N ALA A 122 4.90 0.65 -3.06
CA ALA A 122 4.39 0.10 -4.32
C ALA A 122 5.33 0.35 -5.49
N HIS A 123 6.01 1.50 -5.52
CA HIS A 123 6.92 1.92 -6.57
C HIS A 123 8.26 2.38 -6.00
N ALA A 124 8.86 1.54 -5.14
CA ALA A 124 10.20 1.75 -4.62
C ALA A 124 11.21 1.95 -5.75
N SER A 125 12.05 2.99 -5.67
CA SER A 125 12.96 3.40 -6.75
C SER A 125 14.02 2.34 -7.09
N ASP A 126 14.42 1.51 -6.12
CA ASP A 126 15.40 0.43 -6.27
C ASP A 126 14.78 -0.96 -6.56
N VAL A 127 13.45 -1.07 -6.55
CA VAL A 127 12.73 -2.34 -6.82
C VAL A 127 11.84 -2.24 -8.05
N TRP A 128 10.94 -1.26 -8.07
CA TRP A 128 9.94 -1.06 -9.12
C TRP A 128 9.70 0.43 -9.43
N PRO A 129 10.70 1.13 -9.99
CA PRO A 129 10.57 2.54 -10.31
C PRO A 129 9.53 2.73 -11.43
N ILE A 130 8.49 3.52 -11.17
CA ILE A 130 7.54 4.00 -12.18
C ILE A 130 7.67 5.53 -12.21
N GLY A 131 8.70 6.06 -12.87
CA GLY A 131 8.88 7.49 -13.17
C GLY A 131 8.27 8.46 -12.16
N ASN A 132 8.46 8.18 -10.86
CA ASN A 132 7.57 8.68 -9.83
C ASN A 132 8.06 10.05 -9.39
N ILE A 133 7.15 10.93 -9.01
CA ILE A 133 7.52 12.29 -8.57
C ILE A 133 8.31 12.24 -7.25
N VAL A 134 8.11 11.19 -6.45
CA VAL A 134 8.82 10.97 -5.19
C VAL A 134 9.76 9.76 -5.32
N GLU A 135 10.98 9.90 -4.82
CA GLU A 135 11.99 8.86 -4.85
C GLU A 135 12.18 8.25 -3.45
N VAL A 136 11.56 7.10 -3.21
CA VAL A 136 11.67 6.34 -1.96
C VAL A 136 12.15 4.94 -2.30
N LYS A 137 13.17 4.46 -1.60
CA LYS A 137 13.68 3.08 -1.75
C LYS A 137 12.81 2.10 -0.97
N GLU A 138 12.92 0.81 -1.27
CA GLU A 138 12.30 -0.22 -0.43
C GLU A 138 12.80 -0.09 1.01
N HIS A 139 11.86 -0.02 1.96
CA HIS A 139 12.18 0.05 3.37
C HIS A 139 12.95 -1.21 3.80
N ARG A 140 14.15 -1.03 4.36
CA ARG A 140 14.97 -2.06 5.00
C ARG A 140 14.85 -2.01 6.52
N THR A 141 14.41 -0.88 7.06
CA THR A 141 14.18 -0.70 8.50
C THR A 141 12.80 -0.11 8.76
N LEU A 142 12.30 -0.27 9.99
CA LEU A 142 11.06 0.35 10.43
C LEU A 142 11.16 1.89 10.37
N GLU A 143 12.31 2.45 10.72
CA GLU A 143 12.54 3.90 10.69
C GLU A 143 12.40 4.48 9.28
N GLU A 144 12.92 3.79 8.26
CA GLU A 144 12.74 4.20 6.86
C GLU A 144 11.25 4.20 6.47
N ARG A 145 10.48 3.19 6.90
CA ARG A 145 9.04 3.12 6.65
C ARG A 145 8.28 4.24 7.34
N LEU A 146 8.60 4.51 8.60
CA LEU A 146 7.99 5.59 9.38
C LEU A 146 8.34 6.95 8.79
N THR A 147 9.59 7.14 8.36
CA THR A 147 10.04 8.36 7.68
C THR A 147 9.22 8.59 6.41
N ALA A 148 9.08 7.58 5.54
CA ALA A 148 8.26 7.70 4.34
C ALA A 148 6.79 8.03 4.66
N ALA A 149 6.22 7.42 5.70
CA ALA A 149 4.86 7.70 6.17
C ALA A 149 4.71 9.15 6.65
N ARG A 150 5.65 9.65 7.46
CA ARG A 150 5.66 11.02 7.98
C ARG A 150 5.80 12.03 6.84
N THR A 151 6.73 11.80 5.90
CA THR A 151 6.90 12.65 4.71
C THR A 151 5.65 12.70 3.86
N MET A 152 4.95 11.58 3.72
CA MET A 152 3.69 11.54 2.99
C MET A 152 2.59 12.35 3.68
N VAL A 153 2.43 12.20 5.01
CA VAL A 153 1.47 13.00 5.79
C VAL A 153 1.76 14.49 5.63
N GLU A 154 3.02 14.90 5.74
CA GLU A 154 3.44 16.29 5.56
C GLU A 154 3.19 16.78 4.12
N ALA A 155 3.59 16.01 3.11
CA ALA A 155 3.44 16.41 1.72
C ALA A 155 1.97 16.50 1.26
N THR A 156 1.09 15.69 1.85
CA THR A 156 -0.32 15.58 1.45
C THR A 156 -1.30 16.26 2.41
N GLN A 157 -0.79 16.74 3.56
CA GLN A 157 -1.59 17.29 4.67
C GLN A 157 -2.70 16.33 5.12
N LEU A 158 -2.44 15.02 5.09
CA LEU A 158 -3.44 14.02 5.46
C LEU A 158 -3.79 14.13 6.95
N GLU A 159 -5.08 14.25 7.25
CA GLU A 159 -5.59 14.39 8.62
C GLU A 159 -5.96 13.05 9.27
N ILE A 160 -6.15 12.00 8.47
CA ILE A 160 -6.47 10.66 8.95
C ILE A 160 -5.30 10.13 9.80
N PRO A 161 -5.55 9.58 11.01
CA PRO A 161 -4.52 8.94 11.81
C PRO A 161 -3.79 7.84 11.05
N VAL A 162 -2.46 7.95 10.96
CA VAL A 162 -1.62 6.98 10.25
C VAL A 162 -0.90 6.04 11.22
N LEU A 163 -0.91 4.77 10.86
CA LEU A 163 -0.15 3.68 11.46
C LEU A 163 0.73 3.05 10.38
N ALA A 164 1.83 2.41 10.75
CA ALA A 164 2.66 1.65 9.83
C ALA A 164 2.51 0.14 10.10
N ASP A 165 2.51 -0.65 9.02
CA ASP A 165 2.69 -2.10 9.11
C ASP A 165 4.10 -2.40 9.62
N THR A 166 4.29 -3.53 10.30
CA THR A 166 5.62 -3.96 10.76
C THR A 166 6.50 -4.37 9.59
N MET A 167 7.82 -4.49 9.82
CA MET A 167 8.75 -4.92 8.77
C MET A 167 8.49 -6.36 8.28
N ASP A 168 7.77 -7.17 9.06
CA ASP A 168 7.30 -8.50 8.66
C ASP A 168 6.17 -8.45 7.61
N ASN A 169 5.62 -7.26 7.34
CA ASN A 169 4.53 -7.01 6.41
C ASN A 169 3.26 -7.82 6.76
N THR A 170 2.97 -7.99 8.05
CA THR A 170 1.87 -8.82 8.52
C THR A 170 0.52 -8.29 8.05
N PHE A 171 0.28 -6.97 8.13
CA PHE A 171 -0.96 -6.37 7.61
C PHE A 171 -1.05 -6.57 6.10
N LEU A 172 0.01 -6.26 5.35
CA LEU A 172 0.05 -6.43 3.91
C LEU A 172 -0.30 -7.87 3.49
N ASN A 173 0.25 -8.87 4.17
CA ASN A 173 0.04 -10.28 3.83
C ASN A 173 -1.38 -10.74 4.14
N LEU A 174 -1.96 -10.31 5.27
CA LEU A 174 -3.30 -10.71 5.69
C LEU A 174 -4.41 -10.01 4.88
N TYR A 175 -4.23 -8.71 4.60
CA TYR A 175 -5.26 -7.88 3.96
C TYR A 175 -5.06 -7.71 2.44
N SER A 176 -3.85 -7.97 1.93
CA SER A 176 -3.47 -7.75 0.53
C SER A 176 -3.91 -6.40 -0.06
N PRO A 177 -3.67 -5.27 0.65
CA PRO A 177 -4.15 -3.94 0.25
C PRO A 177 -3.36 -3.28 -0.87
N TRP A 178 -2.35 -3.93 -1.43
CA TRP A 178 -1.47 -3.32 -2.42
C TRP A 178 -2.23 -3.02 -3.73
N PRO A 179 -1.90 -1.94 -4.46
CA PRO A 179 -1.01 -0.85 -4.07
C PRO A 179 -1.71 0.17 -3.15
N PHE A 180 -3.04 0.19 -3.17
CA PHE A 180 -3.91 0.95 -2.30
C PHE A 180 -5.28 0.26 -2.21
N ARG A 181 -5.84 0.08 -1.01
CA ARG A 181 -7.17 -0.52 -0.79
C ARG A 181 -7.80 0.02 0.48
N PHE A 182 -9.12 -0.05 0.56
CA PHE A 182 -9.89 0.28 1.75
C PHE A 182 -10.78 -0.89 2.18
N PHE A 183 -11.06 -0.95 3.47
CA PHE A 183 -11.90 -1.95 4.12
C PHE A 183 -12.80 -1.23 5.11
N ASN A 184 -14.05 -1.68 5.23
CA ASN A 184 -15.01 -1.16 6.20
C ASN A 184 -15.57 -2.29 7.07
N ASN A 185 -15.98 -1.89 8.29
CA ASN A 185 -16.75 -2.63 9.32
C ASN A 185 -15.94 -3.17 10.53
N SER A 186 -16.61 -3.28 11.67
CA SER A 186 -16.06 -3.32 13.04
C SER A 186 -15.49 -4.67 13.48
N THR A 187 -15.83 -5.75 12.79
CA THR A 187 -15.36 -7.12 13.07
C THR A 187 -15.27 -8.01 11.84
N THR A 188 -15.79 -7.55 10.71
CA THR A 188 -15.96 -8.34 9.50
C THR A 188 -15.50 -7.52 8.31
N VAL A 189 -14.85 -8.12 7.34
CA VAL A 189 -14.37 -7.40 6.16
C VAL A 189 -15.55 -7.10 5.23
N ILE A 190 -15.57 -5.89 4.69
CA ILE A 190 -16.34 -5.52 3.50
C ILE A 190 -15.30 -4.99 2.50
N HIS A 191 -15.39 -5.44 1.25
CA HIS A 191 -14.38 -5.23 0.22
C HIS A 191 -14.95 -4.30 -0.83
N ALA A 192 -14.35 -3.13 -0.97
CA ALA A 192 -14.77 -2.20 -1.97
C ALA A 192 -13.64 -2.03 -2.99
N GLU A 193 -13.92 -2.45 -4.22
CA GLU A 193 -13.06 -2.24 -5.38
C GLU A 193 -13.35 -0.85 -5.96
N ILE A 194 -12.30 -0.10 -6.30
CA ILE A 194 -12.37 1.08 -7.19
C ILE A 194 -11.70 0.69 -8.50
#